data_AF-A0A4U1MBA9-F1
#
_entry.id   AF-A0A4U1MBA9-F1
#
_cell.length_a   1.000
_cell.length_b   1.000
_cell.length_c   1.000
_cell.angle_alpha   90.00
_cell.angle_beta   90.00
_cell.angle_gamma   90.00
#
_symmetry.space_group_name_H-M   'P 1'
#
loop_
_entity.id
_entity.type
_entity.pdbx_description
1 polymer ?
#
loop_
_entity_poly.entity_id
_entity_poly.type
_entity_poly.pdbx_seq_one_letter_code
_entity_poly.pdbx_strand_id
1 'polypeptide(L)'
;MTRQQHLAFCKSCNHRYLDYDAGILCSLTKAKANFDTSCVDYVKDESITKPVAEAQAIRPNKKRSQWVVGFLWALLVVEITSIISSYFNIRILEDLQNGVEVDEMFATFNDLREAAIGLLNFIIYIVIIVLFIRWFRRAYYNLGLSGYTLHDEGWASGAWFVPFLNLYRPVQIMNEIDTKLSSYINAFSPVQRSTTNYTLIVVWWFLWIVGGIIDRMVFKKTMNAETIEQLIQSANLQIMSLIIGIPLTLSIIFLIKRINEKEETLLQLEREATAGSFESSDTTAL
;
A
#
# COMPACT_ATOMS: atom_id res chain seq x y z
N MET A 1 -32.28 -6.81 4.94
CA MET A 1 -30.87 -6.94 4.48
C MET A 1 -30.74 -6.85 2.96
N THR A 2 -29.59 -6.43 2.44
CA THR A 2 -29.29 -6.50 0.99
C THR A 2 -28.89 -7.92 0.57
N ARG A 3 -28.99 -8.23 -0.74
CA ARG A 3 -28.60 -9.55 -1.26
C ARG A 3 -27.14 -9.91 -0.97
N GLN A 4 -26.23 -8.94 -0.93
CA GLN A 4 -24.83 -9.18 -0.56
C GLN A 4 -24.66 -9.54 0.92
N GLN A 5 -25.42 -8.89 1.81
CA GLN A 5 -25.41 -9.21 3.25
C GLN A 5 -25.97 -10.62 3.50
N HIS A 6 -27.06 -10.99 2.82
CA HIS A 6 -27.57 -12.35 2.84
C HIS A 6 -26.55 -13.37 2.33
N LEU A 7 -25.84 -13.06 1.25
CA LEU A 7 -24.82 -13.97 0.71
C LEU A 7 -23.63 -14.12 1.67
N ALA A 8 -23.18 -13.05 2.33
CA ALA A 8 -22.14 -13.14 3.35
C ALA A 8 -22.55 -14.09 4.48
N PHE A 9 -23.80 -13.97 4.94
CA PHE A 9 -24.36 -14.81 6.00
C PHE A 9 -24.56 -16.28 5.56
N CYS A 10 -25.14 -16.51 4.39
CA CYS A 10 -25.40 -17.86 3.88
C CYS A 10 -24.12 -18.59 3.46
N LYS A 11 -23.07 -17.86 3.04
CA LYS A 11 -21.79 -18.47 2.69
C LYS A 11 -21.12 -19.16 3.87
N SER A 12 -21.32 -18.68 5.10
CA SER A 12 -20.75 -19.23 6.34
C SER A 12 -21.65 -20.25 7.04
N CYS A 13 -22.78 -20.65 6.44
CA CYS A 13 -23.75 -21.58 7.03
C CYS A 13 -23.55 -23.02 6.50
N ASN A 14 -23.74 -24.02 7.36
CA ASN A 14 -23.72 -25.45 7.02
C ASN A 14 -24.89 -25.86 6.11
N HIS A 15 -26.00 -25.13 6.18
CA HIS A 15 -27.17 -25.37 5.34
C HIS A 15 -27.07 -24.71 3.96
N ARG A 16 -25.87 -24.42 3.44
CA ARG A 16 -25.73 -23.86 2.10
C ARG A 16 -25.82 -24.95 1.04
N TYR A 17 -26.49 -24.64 -0.05
CA TYR A 17 -26.59 -25.46 -1.25
C TYR A 17 -26.31 -24.58 -2.46
N LEU A 18 -25.37 -24.98 -3.32
CA LEU A 18 -25.07 -24.26 -4.55
C LEU A 18 -25.92 -24.82 -5.68
N ASP A 19 -26.82 -23.98 -6.18
CA ASP A 19 -27.58 -24.22 -7.40
C ASP A 19 -26.94 -23.43 -8.55
N TYR A 20 -26.74 -24.08 -9.70
CA TYR A 20 -26.02 -23.46 -10.82
C TYR A 20 -26.80 -22.35 -11.52
N ASP A 21 -28.14 -22.38 -11.45
CA ASP A 21 -29.01 -21.40 -12.09
C ASP A 21 -29.42 -20.29 -11.11
N ALA A 22 -29.60 -20.63 -9.83
CA ALA A 22 -30.11 -19.71 -8.81
C ALA A 22 -29.04 -19.19 -7.83
N GLY A 23 -27.84 -19.79 -7.82
CA GLY A 23 -26.75 -19.48 -6.91
C GLY A 23 -26.90 -20.12 -5.53
N ILE A 24 -26.43 -19.44 -4.47
CA ILE A 24 -26.51 -19.98 -3.10
C ILE A 24 -27.96 -19.95 -2.60
N LEU A 25 -28.47 -21.14 -2.26
CA LEU A 25 -29.75 -21.42 -1.63
C LEU A 25 -29.53 -22.07 -0.26
N CYS A 26 -30.58 -22.07 0.57
CA CYS A 26 -30.59 -22.86 1.80
C CYS A 26 -30.99 -24.31 1.50
N SER A 27 -30.28 -25.29 2.05
CA SER A 27 -30.55 -26.71 1.87
C SER A 27 -31.86 -27.15 2.54
N LEU A 28 -32.32 -26.41 3.57
CA LEU A 28 -33.57 -26.65 4.29
C LEU A 28 -34.78 -26.11 3.53
N THR A 29 -34.73 -24.84 3.12
CA THR A 29 -35.88 -24.18 2.47
C THR A 29 -35.87 -24.30 0.94
N LYS A 30 -34.74 -24.70 0.35
CA LYS A 30 -34.50 -24.73 -1.11
C LYS A 30 -34.71 -23.38 -1.79
N ALA A 31 -34.63 -22.28 -1.04
CA ALA A 31 -34.87 -20.93 -1.52
C ALA A 31 -33.71 -19.98 -1.18
N LYS A 32 -33.71 -18.80 -1.81
CA LYS A 32 -32.83 -17.70 -1.44
C LYS A 32 -33.22 -17.16 -0.06
N ALA A 33 -32.24 -16.68 0.69
CA ALA A 33 -32.47 -16.02 1.97
C ALA A 33 -33.50 -14.90 1.86
N ASN A 34 -34.47 -14.90 2.76
CA ASN A 34 -35.60 -13.97 2.83
C ASN A 34 -35.80 -13.38 4.23
N PHE A 35 -34.80 -13.50 5.12
CA PHE A 35 -34.87 -12.98 6.49
C PHE A 35 -34.43 -11.51 6.57
N ASP A 36 -34.95 -10.77 7.56
CA ASP A 36 -34.67 -9.33 7.69
C ASP A 36 -33.34 -9.03 8.39
N THR A 37 -33.09 -9.70 9.53
CA THR A 37 -31.95 -9.47 10.41
C THR A 37 -31.06 -10.71 10.63
N SER A 38 -31.65 -11.90 10.80
CA SER A 38 -30.91 -13.15 11.00
C SER A 38 -31.76 -14.36 10.60
N CYS A 39 -31.11 -15.52 10.38
CA CYS A 39 -31.80 -16.78 10.11
C CYS A 39 -31.89 -17.61 11.39
N VAL A 40 -33.10 -18.10 11.70
CA VAL A 40 -33.37 -18.93 12.88
C VAL A 40 -32.64 -20.28 12.80
N ASP A 41 -32.56 -20.84 11.59
CA ASP A 41 -31.89 -22.12 11.33
C ASP A 41 -30.40 -21.95 11.00
N TYR A 42 -29.78 -20.83 11.37
CA TYR A 42 -28.37 -20.61 11.08
C TYR A 42 -27.49 -21.55 11.90
N VAL A 43 -26.78 -22.44 11.21
CA VAL A 43 -25.72 -23.25 11.78
C VAL A 43 -24.41 -22.85 11.13
N LYS A 44 -23.50 -22.27 11.91
CA LYS A 44 -22.18 -21.86 11.41
C LYS A 44 -21.43 -23.09 10.92
N ASP A 45 -20.87 -23.02 9.72
CA ASP A 45 -19.97 -24.03 9.20
C ASP A 45 -18.58 -23.86 9.83
N GLU A 46 -18.27 -24.73 10.79
CA GLU A 46 -16.98 -24.78 11.46
C GLU A 46 -15.83 -25.27 10.55
N SER A 47 -16.14 -25.79 9.35
CA SER A 47 -15.14 -26.10 8.31
C SER A 47 -14.79 -24.90 7.42
N ILE A 48 -15.63 -23.85 7.39
CA ILE A 48 -15.31 -22.56 6.74
C ILE A 48 -14.52 -21.65 7.66
N THR A 49 -14.69 -21.77 8.97
CA THR A 49 -13.53 -21.47 9.80
C THR A 49 -12.46 -22.41 9.32
N LYS A 50 -11.46 -21.87 8.60
CA LYS A 50 -10.12 -22.44 8.65
C LYS A 50 -9.96 -22.92 10.09
N PRO A 51 -9.51 -24.18 10.31
CA PRO A 51 -9.27 -24.63 11.67
C PRO A 51 -8.58 -23.48 12.39
N VAL A 52 -8.99 -23.22 13.63
CA VAL A 52 -8.23 -22.36 14.53
C VAL A 52 -6.88 -23.04 14.68
N ALA A 53 -6.05 -22.92 13.64
CA ALA A 53 -4.68 -23.31 13.56
C ALA A 53 -4.05 -22.30 14.50
N GLU A 54 -4.02 -22.68 15.77
CA GLU A 54 -3.28 -22.02 16.84
C GLU A 54 -3.25 -20.51 16.66
N ALA A 55 -4.39 -19.80 16.81
CA ALA A 55 -4.48 -18.33 16.79
C ALA A 55 -3.27 -17.67 16.11
N GLN A 56 -3.09 -17.87 14.79
CA GLN A 56 -1.79 -17.63 14.13
C GLN A 56 -1.32 -16.23 14.52
N ALA A 57 -0.28 -16.17 15.36
CA ALA A 57 0.09 -14.92 15.98
C ALA A 57 0.33 -13.87 14.89
N ILE A 58 -0.25 -12.66 15.06
CA ILE A 58 0.00 -11.54 14.16
C ILE A 58 1.49 -11.45 13.94
N ARG A 59 1.88 -11.49 12.67
CA ARG A 59 3.28 -11.69 12.37
C ARG A 59 3.98 -10.33 12.30
N PRO A 60 5.20 -10.19 12.83
CA PRO A 60 5.85 -8.89 12.95
C PRO A 60 6.07 -8.24 11.59
N ASN A 61 5.68 -6.96 11.48
CA ASN A 61 5.81 -6.16 10.27
C ASN A 61 6.70 -4.90 10.45
N LYS A 62 7.04 -4.56 11.70
CA LYS A 62 7.85 -3.38 12.08
C LYS A 62 9.19 -3.28 11.36
N LYS A 63 9.96 -4.37 11.30
CA LYS A 63 11.25 -4.33 10.58
C LYS A 63 11.07 -4.02 9.10
N ARG A 64 9.99 -4.52 8.47
CA ARG A 64 9.71 -4.28 7.05
C ARG A 64 9.33 -2.82 6.82
N SER A 65 8.49 -2.24 7.66
CA SER A 65 8.15 -0.82 7.58
C SER A 65 9.38 0.07 7.74
N GLN A 66 10.28 -0.25 8.68
CA GLN A 66 11.54 0.46 8.89
C GLN A 66 12.46 0.42 7.66
N TRP A 67 12.63 -0.76 7.03
CA TRP A 67 13.41 -0.87 5.79
C TRP A 67 12.83 0.00 4.67
N VAL A 68 11.50 -0.06 4.46
CA VAL A 68 10.85 0.76 3.43
C VAL A 68 11.05 2.25 3.72
N VAL A 69 10.80 2.70 4.95
CA VAL A 69 10.97 4.11 5.35
C VAL A 69 12.42 4.57 5.22
N GLY A 70 13.39 3.74 5.58
CA GLY A 70 14.82 4.06 5.43
C GLY A 70 15.22 4.28 3.97
N PHE A 71 14.78 3.40 3.07
CA PHE A 71 15.03 3.57 1.64
C PHE A 71 14.26 4.75 1.03
N LEU A 72 13.05 5.07 1.53
CA LEU A 72 12.33 6.27 1.10
C LEU A 72 13.05 7.57 1.51
N TRP A 73 13.71 7.61 2.68
CA TRP A 73 14.59 8.72 3.04
C TRP A 73 15.83 8.80 2.15
N ALA A 74 16.44 7.66 1.82
CA ALA A 74 17.55 7.62 0.87
C ALA A 74 17.11 8.13 -0.51
N LEU A 75 15.90 7.76 -0.97
CA LEU A 75 15.31 8.26 -2.20
C LEU A 75 15.14 9.78 -2.16
N LEU A 76 14.59 10.36 -1.08
CA LEU A 76 14.46 11.81 -0.93
C LEU A 76 15.80 12.54 -1.06
N VAL A 77 16.86 12.00 -0.46
CA VAL A 77 18.20 12.58 -0.57
C VAL A 77 18.66 12.55 -2.04
N VAL A 78 18.51 11.42 -2.72
CA VAL A 78 18.86 11.30 -4.14
C VAL A 78 18.01 12.22 -5.00
N GLU A 79 16.70 12.36 -4.76
CA GLU A 79 15.83 13.29 -5.49
C GLU A 79 16.29 14.74 -5.36
N ILE A 80 16.65 15.18 -4.15
CA ILE A 80 17.18 16.53 -3.92
C ILE A 80 18.52 16.71 -4.65
N THR A 81 19.41 15.72 -4.57
CA THR A 81 20.68 15.74 -5.32
C THR A 81 20.43 15.78 -6.83
N SER A 82 19.47 15.01 -7.34
CA SER A 82 19.08 14.99 -8.76
C SER A 82 18.56 16.35 -9.23
N ILE A 83 17.72 17.04 -8.42
CA ILE A 83 17.23 18.38 -8.77
C ILE A 83 18.40 19.35 -8.93
N ILE A 84 19.33 19.35 -7.97
CA ILE A 84 20.52 20.23 -8.00
C ILE A 84 21.39 19.89 -9.22
N SER A 85 21.63 18.61 -9.47
CA SER A 85 22.40 18.11 -10.60
C SER A 85 21.78 18.52 -11.94
N SER A 86 20.46 18.30 -12.10
CA SER A 86 19.71 18.66 -13.30
C SER A 86 19.69 20.17 -13.53
N TYR A 87 19.66 20.99 -12.48
CA TYR A 87 19.78 22.44 -12.59
C TYR A 87 21.12 22.85 -13.20
N PHE A 88 22.23 22.29 -12.71
CA PHE A 88 23.56 22.56 -13.29
C PHE A 88 23.68 22.04 -14.73
N ASN A 89 23.10 20.87 -15.03
CA ASN A 89 23.06 20.35 -16.39
C ASN A 89 22.33 21.31 -17.34
N ILE A 90 21.18 21.87 -16.93
CA ILE A 90 20.45 22.87 -17.74
C ILE A 90 21.32 24.10 -18.03
N ARG A 91 22.07 24.61 -17.03
CA ARG A 91 22.96 25.76 -17.24
C ARG A 91 24.01 25.50 -18.31
N ILE A 92 24.61 24.31 -18.30
CA ILE A 92 25.60 23.90 -19.32
C ILE A 92 24.94 23.81 -20.71
N LEU A 93 23.75 23.24 -20.79
CA LEU A 93 22.99 23.15 -22.04
C LEU A 93 22.58 24.54 -22.56
N GLU A 94 22.22 25.48 -21.68
CA GLU A 94 21.94 26.87 -22.03
C GLU A 94 23.20 27.58 -22.57
N ASP A 95 24.36 27.37 -21.95
CA ASP A 95 25.63 27.93 -22.42
C ASP A 95 25.96 27.43 -23.83
N LEU A 96 25.84 26.11 -24.07
CA LEU A 96 25.98 25.51 -25.41
C LEU A 96 24.97 26.08 -26.41
N GLN A 97 23.71 26.26 -26.01
CA GLN A 97 22.66 26.85 -26.85
C GLN A 97 22.99 28.29 -27.27
N ASN A 98 23.66 29.04 -26.40
CA ASN A 98 24.08 30.42 -26.63
C ASN A 98 25.44 30.54 -27.35
N GLY A 99 26.03 29.42 -27.78
CA GLY A 99 27.30 29.40 -28.51
C GLY A 99 28.53 29.59 -27.62
N VAL A 100 28.40 29.41 -26.30
CA VAL A 100 29.54 29.37 -25.39
C VAL A 100 30.25 28.03 -25.58
N GLU A 101 31.55 28.06 -25.83
CA GLU A 101 32.36 26.85 -25.89
C GLU A 101 32.44 26.21 -24.50
N VAL A 102 32.05 24.93 -24.42
CA VAL A 102 32.17 24.12 -23.22
C VAL A 102 33.24 23.07 -23.47
N ASP A 103 34.14 22.91 -22.50
CA ASP A 103 35.18 21.89 -22.53
C ASP A 103 34.58 20.47 -22.64
N GLU A 104 35.08 19.68 -23.59
CA GLU A 104 34.54 18.34 -23.89
C GLU A 104 34.69 17.37 -22.71
N MET A 105 35.80 17.47 -21.97
CA MET A 105 36.03 16.65 -20.77
C MET A 105 35.03 17.02 -19.67
N PHE A 106 34.78 18.32 -19.45
CA PHE A 106 33.76 18.80 -18.52
C PHE A 106 32.34 18.33 -18.90
N ALA A 107 31.97 18.41 -20.18
CA ALA A 107 30.69 17.90 -20.68
C ALA A 107 30.55 16.39 -20.45
N THR A 108 31.61 15.61 -20.74
CA THR A 108 31.64 14.16 -20.52
C THR A 108 31.44 13.80 -19.04
N PHE A 109 32.09 14.51 -18.12
CA PHE A 109 31.89 14.28 -16.68
C PHE A 109 30.49 14.65 -16.21
N ASN A 110 29.90 15.70 -16.77
CA ASN A 110 28.52 16.08 -16.50
C ASN A 110 27.55 14.97 -16.91
N ASP A 111 27.71 14.42 -18.12
CA ASP A 111 26.87 13.33 -18.62
C ASP A 111 27.03 12.07 -17.77
N LEU A 112 28.27 11.72 -17.39
CA LEU A 112 28.54 10.60 -16.49
C LEU A 112 27.89 10.80 -15.11
N ARG A 113 27.90 12.02 -14.58
CA ARG A 113 27.24 12.36 -13.31
C ARG A 113 25.73 12.15 -13.39
N GLU A 114 25.08 12.68 -14.42
CA GLU A 114 23.63 12.49 -14.63
C GLU A 114 23.27 11.00 -14.79
N ALA A 115 24.05 10.26 -15.57
CA ALA A 115 23.85 8.82 -15.77
C ALA A 115 24.01 8.03 -14.46
N ALA A 116 25.04 8.33 -13.66
CA ALA A 116 25.28 7.66 -12.38
C ALA A 116 24.18 7.94 -11.36
N ILE A 117 23.71 9.19 -11.27
CA ILE A 117 22.59 9.57 -10.40
C ILE A 117 21.29 8.89 -10.85
N GLY A 118 21.01 8.88 -12.16
CA GLY A 118 19.85 8.19 -12.72
C GLY A 118 19.86 6.69 -12.42
N LEU A 119 21.01 6.02 -12.60
CA LEU A 119 21.17 4.60 -12.28
C LEU A 119 20.97 4.31 -10.79
N LEU A 120 21.55 5.14 -9.91
CA LEU A 120 21.36 5.02 -8.47
C LEU A 120 19.89 5.17 -8.07
N ASN A 121 19.21 6.18 -8.62
CA ASN A 121 17.79 6.41 -8.40
C ASN A 121 16.95 5.19 -8.84
N PHE A 122 17.21 4.66 -10.04
CA PHE A 122 16.55 3.48 -10.57
C PHE A 122 16.71 2.26 -9.65
N ILE A 123 17.93 1.97 -9.18
CA ILE A 123 18.20 0.85 -8.28
C ILE A 123 17.44 1.02 -6.96
N ILE A 124 17.52 2.20 -6.34
CA ILE A 124 16.81 2.51 -5.08
C ILE A 124 15.30 2.33 -5.26
N TYR A 125 14.75 2.82 -6.38
CA TYR A 125 13.33 2.72 -6.68
C TYR A 125 12.86 1.26 -6.80
N ILE A 126 13.61 0.40 -7.50
CA ILE A 126 13.31 -1.04 -7.59
C ILE A 126 13.35 -1.70 -6.20
N VAL A 127 14.35 -1.38 -5.38
CA VAL A 127 14.43 -1.89 -4.00
C VAL A 127 13.21 -1.46 -3.18
N ILE A 128 12.80 -0.20 -3.28
CA ILE A 128 11.60 0.33 -2.60
C ILE A 128 10.36 -0.42 -3.05
N ILE A 129 10.14 -0.65 -4.35
CA ILE A 129 8.99 -1.40 -4.86
C ILE A 129 8.92 -2.79 -4.20
N VAL A 130 10.04 -3.52 -4.20
CA VAL A 130 10.08 -4.88 -3.63
C VAL A 130 9.80 -4.85 -2.13
N LEU A 131 10.45 -3.96 -1.38
CA LEU A 131 10.27 -3.83 0.06
C LEU A 131 8.83 -3.40 0.40
N PHE A 132 8.28 -2.43 -0.32
CA PHE A 132 6.95 -1.91 -0.13
C PHE A 132 5.89 -2.99 -0.39
N ILE A 133 5.96 -3.70 -1.51
CA ILE A 133 5.00 -4.79 -1.81
C ILE A 133 5.08 -5.89 -0.75
N ARG A 134 6.28 -6.23 -0.27
CA ARG A 134 6.49 -7.24 0.80
C ARG A 134 5.95 -6.79 2.16
N TRP A 135 6.01 -5.51 2.47
CA TRP A 135 5.41 -4.93 3.67
C TRP A 135 3.89 -4.83 3.54
N PHE A 136 3.41 -4.35 2.40
CA PHE A 136 1.99 -4.12 2.13
C PHE A 136 1.18 -5.41 2.12
N ARG A 137 1.67 -6.47 1.46
CA ARG A 137 1.06 -7.81 1.55
C ARG A 137 1.03 -8.34 2.97
N ARG A 138 2.08 -8.09 3.75
CA ARG A 138 2.16 -8.55 5.15
C ARG A 138 1.13 -7.86 6.02
N ALA A 139 0.96 -6.55 5.88
CA ALA A 139 -0.07 -5.79 6.57
C ALA A 139 -1.48 -6.33 6.25
N TYR A 140 -1.75 -6.63 4.97
CA TYR A 140 -3.04 -7.18 4.57
C TYR A 140 -3.28 -8.62 5.06
N TYR A 141 -2.23 -9.45 5.07
CA TYR A 141 -2.31 -10.79 5.67
C TYR A 141 -2.61 -10.74 7.17
N ASN A 142 -1.90 -9.87 7.91
CA ASN A 142 -2.13 -9.68 9.34
C ASN A 142 -3.56 -9.24 9.63
N LEU A 143 -4.11 -8.34 8.79
CA LEU A 143 -5.50 -7.92 8.89
C LEU A 143 -6.48 -9.10 8.73
N GLY A 144 -6.19 -10.03 7.83
CA GLY A 144 -6.97 -11.25 7.63
C GLY A 144 -6.90 -12.28 8.76
N LEU A 145 -5.95 -12.14 9.68
CA LEU A 145 -5.89 -12.94 10.92
C LEU A 145 -6.82 -12.35 11.99
N SER A 146 -6.91 -11.01 12.07
CA SER A 146 -7.79 -10.30 13.00
C SER A 146 -9.26 -10.25 12.55
N GLY A 147 -9.55 -10.65 11.31
CA GLY A 147 -10.93 -10.79 10.82
C GLY A 147 -11.04 -11.02 9.31
N TYR A 148 -12.21 -10.72 8.74
CA TYR A 148 -12.47 -10.89 7.32
C TYR A 148 -11.80 -9.81 6.47
N THR A 149 -11.30 -10.16 5.28
CA THR A 149 -10.82 -9.22 4.24
C THR A 149 -11.68 -9.31 2.98
N LEU A 150 -11.83 -8.20 2.24
CA LEU A 150 -12.60 -8.17 0.99
C LEU A 150 -11.95 -9.01 -0.12
N HIS A 151 -10.63 -9.16 -0.08
CA HIS A 151 -9.85 -9.87 -1.08
C HIS A 151 -8.89 -10.86 -0.43
N ASP A 152 -8.42 -11.83 -1.22
CA ASP A 152 -7.34 -12.72 -0.81
C ASP A 152 -6.02 -11.97 -0.66
N GLU A 153 -5.16 -12.42 0.26
CA GLU A 153 -3.87 -11.78 0.52
C GLU A 153 -2.96 -11.68 -0.72
N GLY A 154 -3.08 -12.61 -1.68
CA GLY A 154 -2.32 -12.59 -2.92
C GLY A 154 -2.57 -11.34 -3.77
N TRP A 155 -3.78 -10.76 -3.68
CA TRP A 155 -4.12 -9.54 -4.41
C TRP A 155 -3.40 -8.30 -3.89
N ALA A 156 -2.96 -8.27 -2.64
CA ALA A 156 -2.14 -7.18 -2.12
C ALA A 156 -0.78 -7.06 -2.84
N SER A 157 -0.28 -8.15 -3.43
CA SER A 157 0.89 -8.11 -4.33
C SER A 157 0.50 -8.09 -5.80
N GLY A 158 -0.40 -9.00 -6.23
CA GLY A 158 -0.73 -9.17 -7.64
C GLY A 158 -1.36 -7.95 -8.30
N ALA A 159 -2.11 -7.14 -7.53
CA ALA A 159 -2.78 -5.95 -8.06
C ALA A 159 -1.84 -4.93 -8.71
N TRP A 160 -0.58 -4.85 -8.27
CA TRP A 160 0.41 -3.92 -8.80
C TRP A 160 0.86 -4.25 -10.23
N PHE A 161 0.72 -5.51 -10.64
CA PHE A 161 1.24 -6.02 -11.91
C PHE A 161 0.16 -6.23 -12.97
N VAL A 162 -1.12 -6.09 -12.60
CA VAL A 162 -2.24 -6.26 -13.52
C VAL A 162 -2.67 -4.89 -14.05
N PRO A 163 -2.62 -4.65 -15.38
CA PRO A 163 -3.07 -3.39 -15.97
C PRO A 163 -4.51 -3.03 -15.57
N PHE A 164 -4.76 -1.74 -15.38
CA PHE A 164 -6.01 -1.13 -14.89
C PHE A 164 -6.36 -1.47 -13.43
N LEU A 165 -6.11 -2.70 -13.00
CA LEU A 165 -6.31 -3.12 -11.62
C LEU A 165 -5.36 -2.39 -10.66
N ASN A 166 -4.13 -2.15 -11.13
CA ASN A 166 -3.13 -1.37 -10.42
C ASN A 166 -3.57 0.08 -10.12
N LEU A 167 -4.59 0.61 -10.82
CA LEU A 167 -5.09 1.98 -10.63
C LEU A 167 -6.13 2.13 -9.51
N TYR A 168 -6.70 1.05 -8.98
CA TYR A 168 -7.73 1.15 -7.94
C TYR A 168 -7.65 0.10 -6.83
N ARG A 169 -7.15 -1.11 -7.11
CA ARG A 169 -7.14 -2.18 -6.10
C ARG A 169 -6.14 -1.91 -4.96
N PRO A 170 -4.93 -1.37 -5.20
CA PRO A 170 -4.03 -1.10 -4.09
C PRO A 170 -4.54 -0.01 -3.13
N VAL A 171 -5.15 1.06 -3.64
CA VAL A 171 -5.77 2.08 -2.77
C VAL A 171 -6.97 1.52 -1.99
N GLN A 172 -7.77 0.65 -2.61
CA GLN A 172 -8.86 -0.04 -1.91
C GLN A 172 -8.34 -0.90 -0.75
N ILE A 173 -7.28 -1.67 -0.99
CA ILE A 173 -6.64 -2.51 0.04
C ILE A 173 -6.04 -1.64 1.16
N MET A 174 -5.34 -0.55 0.83
CA MET A 174 -4.79 0.38 1.82
C MET A 174 -5.89 1.01 2.69
N ASN A 175 -6.99 1.44 2.08
CA ASN A 175 -8.14 1.97 2.80
C ASN A 175 -8.79 0.95 3.74
N GLU A 176 -8.89 -0.30 3.29
CA GLU A 176 -9.39 -1.40 4.09
C GLU A 176 -8.48 -1.67 5.31
N ILE A 177 -7.15 -1.69 5.12
CA ILE A 177 -6.17 -1.82 6.20
C ILE A 177 -6.37 -0.71 7.24
N ASP A 178 -6.35 0.56 6.82
CA ASP A 178 -6.43 1.69 7.74
C ASP A 178 -7.74 1.71 8.53
N THR A 179 -8.86 1.42 7.85
CA THR A 179 -10.20 1.44 8.44
C THR A 179 -10.41 0.31 9.43
N LYS A 180 -10.05 -0.92 9.05
CA LYS A 180 -10.28 -2.09 9.91
C LYS A 180 -9.34 -2.12 11.11
N LEU A 181 -8.07 -1.74 10.95
CA LEU A 181 -7.17 -1.57 12.09
C LEU A 181 -7.73 -0.55 13.09
N SER A 182 -8.25 0.58 12.62
CA SER A 182 -8.92 1.55 13.51
C SER A 182 -10.15 0.96 14.20
N SER A 183 -10.98 0.23 13.48
CA SER A 183 -12.16 -0.42 14.06
C SER A 183 -11.79 -1.44 15.14
N TYR A 184 -10.74 -2.23 14.93
CA TYR A 184 -10.28 -3.22 15.91
C TYR A 184 -9.71 -2.53 17.15
N ILE A 185 -8.83 -1.54 17.00
CA ILE A 185 -8.30 -0.77 18.15
C ILE A 185 -9.43 -0.16 18.97
N ASN A 186 -10.42 0.45 18.32
CA ASN A 186 -11.57 1.07 19.01
C ASN A 186 -12.47 0.05 19.73
N ALA A 187 -12.53 -1.20 19.25
CA ALA A 187 -13.27 -2.26 19.90
C ALA A 187 -12.55 -2.80 21.15
N PHE A 188 -11.21 -2.85 21.12
CA PHE A 188 -10.40 -3.28 22.27
C PHE A 188 -10.21 -2.19 23.32
N SER A 189 -10.14 -0.91 22.93
CA SER A 189 -9.92 0.20 23.85
C SER A 189 -10.81 1.40 23.53
N PRO A 190 -11.87 1.66 24.33
CA PRO A 190 -12.70 2.85 24.17
C PRO A 190 -11.96 4.14 24.53
N VAL A 191 -10.85 4.05 25.27
CA VAL A 191 -10.00 5.19 25.69
C VAL A 191 -9.00 5.57 24.60
N GLN A 192 -8.39 4.59 23.92
CA GLN A 192 -7.41 4.83 22.86
C GLN A 192 -8.07 4.82 21.48
N ARG A 193 -8.80 5.88 21.15
CA ARG A 193 -9.48 5.98 19.86
C ARG A 193 -8.51 6.14 18.70
N SER A 194 -8.63 5.27 17.70
CA SER A 194 -7.94 5.30 16.42
C SER A 194 -8.90 5.73 15.31
N THR A 195 -8.46 6.67 14.46
CA THR A 195 -9.26 7.19 13.34
C THR A 195 -8.75 6.69 11.99
N THR A 196 -9.62 6.65 10.99
CA THR A 196 -9.19 6.48 9.58
C THR A 196 -8.69 7.82 9.04
N ASN A 197 -7.64 7.81 8.20
CA ASN A 197 -7.17 9.01 7.50
C ASN A 197 -7.34 8.85 5.98
N TYR A 198 -8.58 9.04 5.52
CA TYR A 198 -8.93 8.98 4.10
C TYR A 198 -8.15 10.01 3.26
N THR A 199 -7.95 11.22 3.79
CA THR A 199 -7.26 12.30 3.06
C THR A 199 -5.83 11.91 2.69
N LEU A 200 -5.07 11.35 3.63
CA LEU A 200 -3.69 10.93 3.36
C LEU A 200 -3.62 9.83 2.29
N ILE A 201 -4.55 8.87 2.32
CA ILE A 201 -4.63 7.79 1.33
C ILE A 201 -4.95 8.35 -0.06
N VAL A 202 -5.91 9.28 -0.15
CA VAL A 202 -6.29 9.95 -1.41
C VAL A 202 -5.15 10.78 -1.96
N VAL A 203 -4.46 11.56 -1.12
CA VAL A 203 -3.31 12.39 -1.53
C VAL A 203 -2.18 11.52 -2.06
N TRP A 204 -1.78 10.47 -1.32
CA TRP A 204 -0.77 9.52 -1.78
C TRP A 204 -1.13 8.91 -3.13
N TRP A 205 -2.37 8.42 -3.27
CA TRP A 205 -2.80 7.76 -4.49
C TRP A 205 -2.88 8.70 -5.69
N PHE A 206 -3.41 9.91 -5.49
CA PHE A 206 -3.45 10.94 -6.51
C PHE A 206 -2.05 11.32 -6.98
N LEU A 207 -1.13 11.58 -6.05
CA LEU A 207 0.27 11.90 -6.38
C LEU A 207 0.96 10.75 -7.11
N TRP A 208 0.69 9.49 -6.75
CA TRP A 208 1.26 8.33 -7.45
C TRP A 208 0.77 8.24 -8.91
N ILE A 209 -0.52 8.47 -9.16
CA ILE A 209 -1.07 8.49 -10.53
C ILE A 209 -0.48 9.64 -11.35
N VAL A 210 -0.48 10.86 -10.79
CA VAL A 210 0.05 12.05 -11.47
C VAL A 210 1.53 11.88 -11.75
N GLY A 211 2.31 11.44 -10.77
CA GLY A 211 3.74 11.14 -10.92
C GLY A 211 3.99 10.13 -12.03
N GLY A 212 3.26 9.01 -12.04
CA GLY A 212 3.42 7.99 -13.09
C GLY A 212 3.08 8.48 -14.51
N ILE A 213 2.13 9.41 -14.66
CA ILE A 213 1.83 10.05 -15.95
C ILE A 213 3.00 10.95 -16.38
N ILE A 214 3.53 11.76 -15.47
CA ILE A 214 4.63 12.68 -15.74
C ILE A 214 5.91 11.90 -16.06
N ASP A 215 6.24 10.86 -15.29
CA ASP A 215 7.41 10.01 -15.53
C ASP A 215 7.35 9.34 -16.91
N ARG A 216 6.15 8.94 -17.37
CA ARG A 216 5.99 8.42 -18.72
C ARG A 216 6.25 9.48 -19.79
N MET A 217 5.86 10.73 -19.55
CA MET A 217 6.17 11.85 -20.44
C MET A 217 7.66 12.17 -20.46
N VAL A 218 8.29 12.22 -19.28
CA VAL A 218 9.74 12.38 -19.10
C VAL A 218 10.48 11.31 -19.87
N PHE A 219 10.21 10.03 -19.60
CA PHE A 219 10.86 8.90 -20.27
C PHE A 219 10.76 9.00 -21.80
N LYS A 220 9.56 9.29 -22.32
CA LYS A 220 9.37 9.49 -23.76
C LYS A 220 10.20 10.65 -24.27
N LYS A 221 10.26 11.77 -23.56
CA LYS A 221 10.98 12.96 -24.00
C LYS A 221 12.50 12.75 -23.98
N THR A 222 13.02 12.14 -22.91
CA THR A 222 14.44 11.82 -22.77
C THR A 222 14.91 10.86 -23.86
N MET A 223 14.14 9.82 -24.18
CA MET A 223 14.51 8.82 -25.20
C MET A 223 14.51 9.36 -26.64
N ASN A 224 13.87 10.51 -26.91
CA ASN A 224 13.74 11.08 -28.25
C ASN A 224 14.41 12.46 -28.37
N ALA A 225 15.18 12.91 -27.37
CA ALA A 225 15.83 14.21 -27.39
C ALA A 225 17.11 14.14 -28.22
N GLU A 226 17.16 14.90 -29.32
CA GLU A 226 18.30 14.95 -30.25
C GLU A 226 18.91 16.36 -30.35
N THR A 227 18.16 17.40 -29.96
CA THR A 227 18.64 18.79 -29.97
C THR A 227 18.88 19.31 -28.56
N ILE A 228 19.77 20.31 -28.43
CA ILE A 228 20.04 20.99 -27.14
C ILE A 228 18.74 21.52 -26.51
N GLU A 229 17.86 22.11 -27.32
CA GLU A 229 16.55 22.60 -26.84
C GLU A 229 15.71 21.45 -26.25
N GLN A 230 15.65 20.31 -26.93
CA GLN A 230 14.91 19.14 -26.44
C GLN A 230 15.52 18.57 -25.15
N LEU A 231 16.84 18.60 -25.01
CA LEU A 231 17.55 18.19 -23.79
C LEU A 231 17.20 19.12 -22.62
N ILE A 232 17.22 20.45 -22.82
CA ILE A 232 16.80 21.43 -21.81
C ILE A 232 15.36 21.20 -21.40
N GLN A 233 14.46 21.01 -22.37
CA GLN A 233 13.06 20.75 -22.07
C GLN A 233 12.84 19.41 -21.34
N SER A 234 13.64 18.38 -21.66
CA SER A 234 13.61 17.08 -20.95
C SER A 234 14.06 17.25 -19.50
N ALA A 235 15.17 17.97 -19.26
CA ALA A 235 15.69 18.22 -17.92
C ALA A 235 14.73 19.06 -17.07
N ASN A 236 14.08 20.07 -17.65
CA ASN A 236 13.04 20.84 -16.97
C ASN A 236 11.85 19.96 -16.54
N LEU A 237 11.40 19.07 -17.42
CA LEU A 237 10.30 18.15 -17.11
C LEU A 237 10.72 17.13 -16.03
N GLN A 238 11.96 16.68 -16.04
CA GLN A 238 12.54 15.83 -14.99
C GLN A 238 12.52 16.54 -13.63
N ILE A 239 12.95 17.80 -13.56
CA ILE A 239 12.88 18.61 -12.32
C ILE A 239 11.44 18.72 -11.81
N MET A 240 10.48 18.99 -12.71
CA MET A 240 9.05 19.01 -12.32
C MET A 240 8.58 17.67 -11.76
N SER A 241 9.01 16.56 -12.35
CA SER A 241 8.68 15.22 -11.82
C SER A 241 9.28 15.00 -10.43
N LEU A 242 10.54 15.36 -10.22
CA LEU A 242 11.22 15.23 -8.91
C LEU A 242 10.54 16.08 -7.82
N ILE A 243 10.08 17.29 -8.16
CA ILE A 243 9.34 18.16 -7.23
C ILE A 243 8.02 17.52 -6.78
N ILE A 244 7.34 16.79 -7.67
CA ILE A 244 6.12 16.04 -7.34
C ILE A 244 6.44 14.74 -6.59
N GLY A 245 7.60 14.15 -6.86
CA GLY A 245 8.14 12.98 -6.14
C GLY A 245 8.32 13.23 -4.64
N ILE A 246 8.76 14.42 -4.24
CA ILE A 246 8.96 14.77 -2.83
C ILE A 246 7.68 14.62 -1.97
N PRO A 247 6.55 15.30 -2.27
CA PRO A 247 5.32 15.13 -1.49
C PRO A 247 4.75 13.72 -1.61
N LEU A 248 4.94 13.03 -2.75
CA LEU A 248 4.57 11.62 -2.89
C LEU A 248 5.34 10.74 -1.89
N THR A 249 6.66 10.87 -1.84
CA THR A 249 7.54 10.13 -0.94
C THR A 249 7.24 10.45 0.53
N LEU A 250 6.96 11.70 0.87
CA LEU A 250 6.55 12.07 2.23
C LEU A 250 5.19 11.45 2.60
N SER A 251 4.21 11.49 1.70
CA SER A 251 2.87 10.93 1.95
C SER A 251 2.93 9.43 2.26
N ILE A 252 3.76 8.67 1.53
CA ILE A 252 3.91 7.23 1.75
C ILE A 252 4.68 6.93 3.05
N ILE A 253 5.69 7.75 3.42
CA ILE A 253 6.36 7.64 4.72
C ILE A 253 5.35 7.81 5.86
N PHE A 254 4.52 8.86 5.82
CA PHE A 254 3.51 9.11 6.84
C PHE A 254 2.47 7.98 6.90
N LEU A 255 2.05 7.47 5.74
CA LEU A 255 1.10 6.38 5.66
C LEU A 255 1.65 5.09 6.28
N ILE A 256 2.89 4.71 5.95
CA ILE A 256 3.55 3.52 6.51
C ILE A 256 3.72 3.65 8.02
N LYS A 257 4.18 4.81 8.51
CA LYS A 257 4.33 5.05 9.96
C LYS A 257 3.00 4.91 10.70
N ARG A 258 1.94 5.52 10.16
CA ARG A 258 0.59 5.41 10.72
C ARG A 258 0.09 3.97 10.79
N ILE A 259 0.23 3.20 9.71
CA ILE A 259 -0.19 1.79 9.69
C ILE A 259 0.65 0.98 10.69
N ASN A 260 1.94 1.23 10.77
CA ASN A 260 2.82 0.55 11.72
C ASN A 260 2.45 0.85 13.18
N GLU A 261 2.15 2.11 13.52
CA GLU A 261 1.68 2.50 14.86
C GLU A 261 0.36 1.78 15.21
N LYS A 262 -0.56 1.65 14.25
CA LYS A 262 -1.81 0.91 14.45
C LYS A 262 -1.57 -0.58 14.65
N GLU A 263 -0.72 -1.21 13.83
CA GLU A 263 -0.35 -2.63 14.00
C GLU A 263 0.29 -2.87 15.37
N GLU A 264 1.19 -2.00 15.82
CA GLU A 264 1.84 -2.11 17.14
C GLU A 264 0.85 -1.91 18.30
N THR A 265 -0.05 -0.92 18.19
CA THR A 265 -1.10 -0.68 19.19
C THR A 265 -2.01 -1.89 19.33
N LEU A 266 -2.48 -2.46 18.21
CA LEU A 266 -3.34 -3.64 18.23
C LEU A 266 -2.63 -4.85 18.87
N LEU A 267 -1.36 -5.09 18.51
CA LEU A 267 -0.54 -6.13 19.11
C LEU A 267 -0.37 -5.97 20.63
N GLN A 268 -0.24 -4.75 21.12
CA GLN A 268 -0.15 -4.48 22.54
C GLN A 268 -1.47 -4.80 23.25
N LEU A 269 -2.60 -4.33 22.71
CA LEU A 269 -3.94 -4.57 23.27
C LEU A 269 -4.28 -6.06 23.31
N GLU A 270 -3.92 -6.82 22.27
CA GLU A 270 -4.12 -8.28 22.25
C GLU A 270 -3.29 -9.00 23.32
N ARG A 271 -2.06 -8.55 23.59
CA ARG A 271 -1.21 -9.12 24.65
C ARG A 271 -1.78 -8.83 26.04
N GLU A 272 -2.22 -7.60 26.28
CA GLU A 272 -2.83 -7.19 27.55
C GLU A 272 -4.12 -7.97 27.81
N ALA A 273 -4.98 -8.13 26.79
CA ALA A 273 -6.20 -8.92 26.89
C ALA A 273 -5.91 -10.40 27.19
N THR A 274 -4.87 -10.97 26.56
CA THR A 274 -4.45 -12.35 26.82
C THR A 274 -3.91 -12.50 28.25
N ALA A 275 -3.04 -11.60 28.71
CA ALA A 275 -2.49 -11.65 30.06
C ALA A 275 -3.57 -11.52 31.15
N GLY A 276 -4.53 -10.61 31.00
CA GLY A 276 -5.64 -10.45 31.94
C GLY A 276 -6.62 -11.64 31.97
N SER A 277 -6.73 -12.40 30.87
CA SER A 277 -7.53 -13.63 30.83
C SER A 277 -6.90 -14.77 31.64
N PHE A 278 -5.57 -14.83 31.73
CA PHE A 278 -4.86 -15.82 32.56
C PHE A 278 -4.99 -15.49 34.05
N GLU A 279 -4.81 -14.23 34.45
CA GLU A 279 -4.92 -13.81 35.87
C GLU A 279 -6.34 -13.97 36.45
N SER A 280 -7.39 -13.83 35.63
CA SER A 280 -8.78 -14.04 36.07
C SER A 280 -9.18 -15.52 36.20
N SER A 281 -8.48 -16.43 35.51
CA SER A 281 -8.72 -17.88 35.61
C SER A 281 -8.09 -18.51 36.86
N ASP A 282 -6.96 -17.98 37.34
CA ASP A 282 -6.31 -18.47 38.57
C ASP A 282 -7.00 -17.99 39.86
N THR A 283 -7.76 -16.90 39.80
CA THR A 283 -8.48 -16.35 40.97
C THR A 283 -9.83 -17.01 41.24
N THR A 284 -10.35 -17.83 40.30
CA THR A 284 -11.59 -18.59 40.47
C THR A 284 -11.39 -20.04 40.92
N ALA A 285 -10.13 -20.45 41.17
CA ALA A 285 -9.75 -21.80 41.59
C ALA A 285 -9.46 -21.94 43.11
N LEU A 286 -9.87 -20.97 43.94
CA LEU A 286 -9.72 -20.99 45.41
C LEU A 286 -11.07 -20.98 46.14
#